data_AF-A0A9N9NQX2-F1
#
_entry.id   AF-A0A9N9NQX2-F1
#
_cell.length_a   1.000
_cell.length_b   1.000
_cell.length_c   1.000
_cell.angle_alpha   90.00
_cell.angle_beta   90.00
_cell.angle_gamma   90.00
#
_symmetry.space_group_name_H-M   'P 1'
#
loop_
_entity.id
_entity.type
_entity.pdbx_description
1 polymer ?
#
loop_
_entity_poly.entity_id
_entity_poly.type
_entity_poly.pdbx_seq_one_letter_code
_entity_poly.pdbx_strand_id
1 'polypeptide(L)'
;YIPETGESVVGRISGKGSEFYRVDIGSAHQAILPFLAFENATKKNRPNLNIGDLIYARVSLANKDMDPELQCYNPANNKTEGFGKLE
;
A
#
# COMPACT_ATOMS: atom_id res chain seq x y z
N TYR A 1 15.81 -0.09 -4.97
CA TYR A 1 15.30 1.19 -4.46
C TYR A 1 15.23 1.12 -2.92
N ILE A 2 15.36 2.24 -2.20
CA ILE A 2 15.29 2.31 -0.73
C ILE A 2 14.05 3.14 -0.37
N PRO A 3 13.01 2.57 0.26
CA PRO A 3 11.80 3.30 0.60
C PRO A 3 12.02 4.30 1.74
N GLU A 4 11.39 5.47 1.62
CA GLU A 4 11.39 6.51 2.66
C GLU A 4 9.95 6.91 3.00
N THR A 5 9.70 7.15 4.29
CA THR A 5 8.38 7.55 4.77
C THR A 5 7.92 8.83 4.10
N GLY A 6 6.72 8.81 3.55
CA GLY A 6 6.11 9.96 2.89
C GLY A 6 6.24 9.96 1.37
N GLU A 7 7.05 9.08 0.79
CA GLU A 7 7.21 8.96 -0.65
C GLU A 7 5.98 8.32 -1.31
N SER A 8 5.67 8.73 -2.54
CA SER A 8 4.62 8.11 -3.35
C SER A 8 5.24 7.13 -4.34
N VAL A 9 4.75 5.89 -4.34
CA VAL A 9 5.31 4.77 -5.09
C VAL A 9 4.23 4.06 -5.89
N VAL A 10 4.62 3.53 -7.05
CA VAL A 10 3.81 2.58 -7.80
C VAL A 10 4.32 1.19 -7.48
N GLY A 11 3.41 0.31 -7.11
CA GLY A 11 3.73 -1.08 -6.82
C GLY A 11 2.80 -2.04 -7.54
N ARG A 12 3.18 -3.32 -7.55
CA ARG A 12 2.35 -4.40 -8.07
C ARG A 12 1.96 -5.35 -6.96
N ILE A 13 0.69 -5.74 -6.88
CA ILE A 13 0.24 -6.72 -5.90
C ILE A 13 0.90 -8.06 -6.20
N SER A 14 1.75 -8.54 -5.29
CA SER A 14 2.46 -9.81 -5.41
C SER A 14 1.81 -10.93 -4.61
N GLY A 15 1.02 -10.58 -3.58
CA GLY A 15 0.33 -11.57 -2.74
C GLY A 15 -0.84 -10.98 -1.97
N LYS A 16 -1.73 -11.88 -1.52
CA LYS A 16 -2.90 -11.55 -0.70
C LYS A 16 -2.84 -12.33 0.61
N GLY A 17 -2.67 -11.62 1.71
CA GLY A 17 -2.74 -12.17 3.06
C GLY A 17 -4.15 -12.11 3.63
N SER A 18 -4.29 -12.46 4.91
CA SER A 18 -5.57 -12.44 5.63
C SER A 18 -6.04 -11.03 6.01
N GLU A 19 -5.08 -10.10 6.21
CA GLU A 19 -5.31 -8.74 6.71
C GLU A 19 -4.56 -7.64 5.93
N PHE A 20 -3.69 -8.04 5.00
CA PHE A 20 -2.86 -7.14 4.19
C PHE A 20 -2.59 -7.72 2.80
N TYR A 21 -2.23 -6.85 1.87
CA TYR A 21 -1.66 -7.19 0.58
C TYR A 21 -0.14 -7.11 0.64
N ARG A 22 0.54 -7.98 -0.11
CA ARG A 22 1.97 -7.81 -0.39
C ARG A 22 2.13 -7.10 -1.72
N VAL A 23 3.00 -6.10 -1.74
CA VAL A 23 3.21 -5.21 -2.88
C VAL A 23 4.68 -5.20 -3.22
N ASP A 24 5.00 -5.50 -4.47
CA ASP A 24 6.33 -5.33 -5.01
C ASP A 24 6.52 -3.88 -5.49
N ILE A 25 7.46 -3.16 -4.89
CA ILE A 25 7.78 -1.76 -5.19
C ILE A 25 9.22 -1.58 -5.75
N GLY A 26 9.86 -2.68 -6.18
CA GLY A 26 11.28 -2.64 -6.62
C GLY A 26 12.30 -2.37 -5.51
N SER A 27 11.89 -2.55 -4.25
CA SER A 27 12.75 -2.56 -3.06
C SER A 27 13.39 -3.93 -2.86
N ALA A 28 14.40 -4.03 -1.99
CA ALA A 28 14.95 -5.31 -1.55
C ALA A 28 13.92 -6.14 -0.75
N HIS A 29 12.98 -5.48 -0.07
CA HIS A 29 11.90 -6.10 0.71
C HIS A 29 10.53 -5.79 0.09
N GLN A 30 9.60 -6.74 0.19
CA GLN A 30 8.22 -6.52 -0.23
C GLN A 30 7.53 -5.57 0.73
N ALA A 31 6.72 -4.66 0.19
CA ALA A 31 5.94 -3.76 1.00
C ALA A 31 4.62 -4.41 1.44
N ILE A 32 4.16 -4.02 2.62
CA ILE A 32 2.91 -4.45 3.22
C ILE A 32 1.87 -3.34 3.00
N LEU A 33 0.70 -3.67 2.45
CA LEU A 33 -0.42 -2.75 2.31
C LEU A 33 -1.62 -3.27 3.13
N PRO A 34 -1.84 -2.76 4.34
CA PRO A 34 -2.95 -3.19 5.19
C PRO A 34 -4.31 -2.95 4.51
N PHE A 35 -5.29 -3.83 4.74
CA PHE A 35 -6.63 -3.66 4.16
C PHE A 35 -7.36 -2.42 4.68
N LEU A 36 -6.98 -1.95 5.86
CA LEU A 36 -7.50 -0.73 6.48
C LEU A 36 -6.78 0.53 5.98
N ALA A 37 -5.72 0.40 5.19
CA ALA A 37 -4.93 1.52 4.71
C ALA A 37 -5.52 2.16 3.44
N PHE A 38 -6.85 2.23 3.33
CA PHE A 38 -7.56 2.84 2.21
C PHE A 38 -8.62 3.79 2.74
N GLU A 39 -9.01 4.76 1.92
CA GLU A 39 -10.10 5.66 2.26
C GLU A 39 -11.38 4.87 2.57
N ASN A 40 -12.02 5.17 3.71
CA ASN A 40 -13.25 4.51 4.18
C ASN A 40 -13.13 2.99 4.39
N ALA A 41 -11.91 2.44 4.50
CA ALA A 41 -11.73 1.02 4.73
C ALA A 41 -12.26 0.60 6.10
N THR A 42 -13.09 -0.44 6.11
CA THR A 42 -13.56 -1.08 7.34
C THR A 42 -13.42 -2.59 7.17
N LYS A 43 -13.50 -3.36 8.28
CA LYS A 43 -13.45 -4.83 8.21
C LYS A 43 -14.51 -5.44 7.27
N LYS A 44 -15.63 -4.72 7.05
CA LYS A 44 -16.73 -5.09 6.16
C LYS A 44 -16.51 -4.67 4.70
N ASN A 45 -15.83 -3.54 4.47
CA ASN A 45 -15.58 -2.98 3.14
C ASN A 45 -14.09 -3.09 2.80
N ARG A 46 -13.65 -4.30 2.45
CA ARG A 46 -12.25 -4.55 2.06
C ARG A 46 -12.07 -4.24 0.58
N PRO A 47 -11.00 -3.51 0.19
CA PRO A 47 -10.71 -3.24 -1.21
C PRO A 47 -10.43 -4.56 -1.93
N ASN A 48 -10.98 -4.71 -3.14
CA ASN A 48 -10.85 -5.94 -3.91
C ASN A 48 -9.67 -5.83 -4.90
N LEU A 49 -8.48 -6.21 -4.43
CA LEU A 49 -7.27 -6.26 -5.24
C LEU A 49 -6.86 -7.71 -5.53
N ASN A 50 -6.35 -7.94 -6.74
CA ASN A 50 -5.85 -9.23 -7.20
C ASN A 50 -4.35 -9.18 -7.43
N ILE A 51 -3.70 -10.36 -7.37
CA ILE A 51 -2.29 -10.49 -7.72
C ILE A 51 -2.10 -10.06 -9.17
N GLY A 52 -1.13 -9.19 -9.41
CA GLY A 52 -0.83 -8.60 -10.71
C GLY A 52 -1.40 -7.20 -10.92
N ASP A 53 -2.36 -6.75 -10.09
CA ASP A 53 -2.89 -5.38 -10.14
C ASP A 53 -1.79 -4.37 -9.80
N LEU A 54 -1.83 -3.21 -10.47
CA LEU A 54 -0.98 -2.07 -10.15
C LEU A 54 -1.68 -1.18 -9.12
N ILE A 55 -0.90 -0.65 -8.17
CA ILE A 55 -1.38 0.22 -7.10
C ILE A 55 -0.48 1.45 -7.02
N TYR A 56 -1.09 2.63 -6.92
CA TYR A 56 -0.41 3.84 -6.50
C TYR A 56 -0.66 4.05 -5.01
N ALA A 57 0.41 4.08 -4.22
CA ALA A 57 0.32 4.18 -2.77
C ALA A 57 1.42 5.10 -2.22
N ARG A 58 1.30 5.48 -0.96
CA ARG A 58 2.29 6.25 -0.22
C ARG A 58 2.93 5.39 0.84
N VAL A 59 4.24 5.52 1.03
CA VAL A 59 4.97 4.84 2.11
C VAL A 59 4.58 5.49 3.44
N SER A 60 3.93 4.72 4.31
CA SER A 60 3.51 5.16 5.65
C SER A 60 4.60 4.90 6.70
N LEU A 61 5.34 3.80 6.54
CA LEU A 61 6.43 3.41 7.41
C LEU A 61 7.55 2.80 6.56
N ALA A 62 8.76 3.33 6.70
CA ALA A 62 9.97 2.71 6.17
C ALA A 62 11.02 2.64 7.27
N ASN A 63 11.23 1.45 7.83
CA ASN A 63 12.29 1.20 8.79
C ASN A 63 13.29 0.19 8.19
N LYS A 64 14.58 0.42 8.38
CA LYS A 64 15.65 -0.41 7.81
C LYS A 64 15.62 -1.87 8.31
N ASP A 65 15.02 -2.10 9.47
CA ASP A 65 14.95 -3.40 10.15
C ASP A 65 13.57 -4.10 9.96
N MET A 66 12.65 -3.52 9.18
CA MET A 66 11.29 -4.04 8.98
C MET A 66 10.83 -3.93 7.53
N ASP A 67 9.81 -4.71 7.17
CA ASP A 67 9.14 -4.54 5.88
C ASP A 67 8.46 -3.15 5.82
N PRO A 68 8.58 -2.41 4.70
CA PRO A 68 7.94 -1.11 4.57
C PRO A 68 6.42 -1.25 4.49
N GLU A 69 5.69 -0.31 5.08
CA GLU A 69 4.23 -0.25 4.99
C GLU A 69 3.76 0.85 4.03
N LEU A 70 2.64 0.58 3.37
CA LEU A 70 1.99 1.46 2.41
C LEU A 70 0.60 1.87 2.88
N GLN A 71 0.14 3.02 2.39
CA GLN A 71 -1.22 3.51 2.54
C GLN A 71 -1.75 4.17 1.27
N CYS A 72 -3.05 4.06 1.04
CA CYS A 72 -3.78 4.59 -0.11
C CYS A 72 -4.72 5.74 0.28
N TYR A 73 -4.26 6.62 1.15
CA TYR A 73 -4.94 7.87 1.50
C TYR A 73 -3.92 8.88 2.03
N ASN A 74 -4.23 10.17 1.95
CA ASN A 74 -3.44 11.22 2.57
C ASN A 74 -3.80 11.30 4.07
N PRO A 75 -2.83 11.20 5.00
CA PRO A 75 -3.10 11.23 6.43
C PRO A 75 -3.63 12.58 6.93
N ALA A 76 -3.42 13.68 6.19
CA ALA A 76 -3.85 15.02 6.58
C ALA A 76 -5.35 15.25 6.39
N ASN A 77 -5.95 14.68 5.35
CA ASN A 77 -7.37 14.88 5.01
C ASN A 77 -8.16 13.56 4.92
N ASN A 78 -7.50 12.41 5.12
CA ASN A 78 -8.05 11.07 4.94
C ASN A 78 -8.75 10.87 3.59
N LYS A 79 -8.21 11.50 2.53
CA LYS A 79 -8.73 11.35 1.17
C LYS A 79 -7.80 10.53 0.30
N THR A 80 -8.35 9.89 -0.73
CA THR A 80 -7.59 9.01 -1.63
C THR A 80 -6.62 9.80 -2.50
N GLU A 81 -6.85 11.08 -2.83
CA GLU A 81 -5.94 11.95 -3.61
C GLU A 81 -5.22 11.27 -4.80
N GLY A 82 -5.90 10.34 -5.49
CA GLY A 82 -5.36 9.59 -6.62
C GLY A 82 -4.63 8.29 -6.26
N PHE A 83 -4.40 8.00 -4.98
CA PHE A 83 -3.96 6.69 -4.50
C PHE A 83 -5.06 5.64 -4.71
N GLY A 84 -4.64 4.38 -4.88
CA GLY A 84 -5.54 3.27 -5.16
C GLY A 84 -5.07 2.42 -6.33
N LYS A 85 -5.97 1.55 -6.80
CA LYS A 85 -5.71 0.67 -7.95
C LYS A 85 -5.56 1.51 -9.22
N LEU A 86 -4.54 1.20 -10.01
CA LEU A 86 -4.36 1.73 -11.36
C LEU A 86 -4.92 0.71 -12.35
N GLU A 87 -5.83 1.16 -13.22
CA GLU A 87 -6.41 0.38 -14.33
C GLU A 87 -5.79 0.77 -15.67
#